data_AF-A0A6J4UQ96-F1
#
_entry.id   AF-A0A6J4UQ96-F1
#
_cell.length_a   1.000
_cell.length_b   1.000
_cell.length_c   1.000
_cell.angle_alpha   90.00
_cell.angle_beta   90.00
_cell.angle_gamma   90.00
#
_symmetry.space_group_name_H-M   'P 1'
#
loop_
_entity.id
_entity.type
_entity.pdbx_description
1 polymer ?
#
loop_
_entity_poly.entity_id
_entity_poly.type
_entity_poly.pdbx_seq_one_letter_code
_entity_poly.pdbx_strand_id
1 'polypeptide(L)'
;MPAPLSIDLRQRIIAAYETKEGSQRQLAKRFKVSLSFIRDLMRHYRETGTVQPKPYGGGAVAKLGKEQLPIIAALVTAQPDAFLKELCERFAQQTGVEVSVSTMQQAVCKLKLSVKKNTDCG
;
A
#
# COMPACT_ATOMS: atom_id res chain seq x y z
N MET A 1 -6.12 -12.64 -11.22
CA MET A 1 -5.45 -12.51 -9.91
C MET A 1 -6.36 -13.15 -8.86
N PRO A 2 -5.87 -14.03 -7.96
CA PRO A 2 -6.75 -14.69 -7.01
C PRO A 2 -7.28 -13.64 -6.02
N ALA A 3 -8.60 -13.59 -5.89
CA ALA A 3 -9.29 -12.65 -5.01
C ALA A 3 -8.72 -12.76 -3.58
N PRO A 4 -8.55 -11.64 -2.85
CA PRO A 4 -8.18 -11.71 -1.44
C PRO A 4 -9.20 -12.59 -0.73
N LEU A 5 -8.73 -13.62 -0.02
CA LEU A 5 -9.59 -14.44 0.83
C LEU A 5 -10.50 -13.52 1.64
N SER A 6 -11.80 -13.60 1.40
CA SER A 6 -12.81 -12.70 1.95
C SER A 6 -12.58 -12.48 3.43
N ILE A 7 -12.55 -11.23 3.87
CA ILE A 7 -12.36 -10.81 5.26
C ILE A 7 -13.27 -11.62 6.21
N ASP A 8 -14.48 -11.94 5.72
CA ASP A 8 -15.44 -12.84 6.35
C ASP A 8 -14.82 -14.17 6.83
N LEU A 9 -14.02 -14.85 6.01
CA LEU A 9 -13.44 -16.14 6.39
C LEU A 9 -12.47 -15.99 7.57
N ARG A 10 -11.66 -14.93 7.57
CA ARG A 10 -10.73 -14.65 8.68
C ARG A 10 -11.49 -14.31 9.96
N GLN A 11 -12.54 -13.52 9.86
CA GLN A 11 -13.42 -13.18 10.99
C GLN A 11 -14.07 -14.44 11.58
N ARG A 12 -14.62 -15.32 10.74
CA ARG A 12 -15.25 -16.55 11.20
C ARG A 12 -14.26 -17.53 11.83
N ILE A 13 -13.03 -17.62 11.32
CA ILE A 13 -11.97 -18.45 11.93
C ILE A 13 -11.59 -17.91 13.32
N ILE A 14 -11.45 -16.59 13.47
CA ILE A 14 -11.08 -15.98 14.75
C ILE A 14 -12.22 -16.09 15.76
N ALA A 15 -13.46 -15.83 15.36
CA ALA A 15 -14.62 -16.04 16.22
C ALA A 15 -14.68 -17.48 16.75
N ALA A 16 -14.50 -18.48 15.87
CA ALA A 16 -14.46 -19.89 16.25
C ALA A 16 -13.28 -20.25 17.18
N TYR A 17 -12.17 -19.51 17.08
CA TYR A 17 -11.04 -19.66 17.99
C TYR A 17 -11.32 -19.05 19.37
N GLU A 18 -11.96 -17.88 19.42
CA GLU A 18 -12.35 -17.21 20.67
C GLU A 18 -13.41 -17.99 21.44
N THR A 19 -14.37 -18.60 20.74
CA THR A 19 -15.39 -19.49 21.32
C THR A 19 -14.84 -20.87 21.70
N LYS A 20 -13.54 -21.12 21.48
CA LYS A 20 -12.85 -22.40 21.75
C LYS A 20 -13.53 -23.60 21.09
N GLU A 21 -14.10 -23.41 19.89
CA GLU A 21 -14.80 -24.46 19.12
C GLU A 21 -13.88 -25.63 18.68
N GLY A 22 -12.57 -25.50 18.85
CA GLY A 22 -11.65 -26.61 18.67
C GLY A 22 -10.18 -26.20 18.56
N SER A 23 -9.33 -27.20 18.35
CA SER A 23 -7.91 -27.02 18.06
C SER A 23 -7.68 -26.39 16.69
N GLN A 24 -6.51 -25.79 16.47
CA GLN A 24 -6.11 -25.20 15.18
C GLN A 24 -6.27 -26.17 14.00
N ARG A 25 -6.02 -27.47 14.22
CA ARG A 25 -6.21 -28.53 13.23
C ARG A 25 -7.68 -28.77 12.87
N GLN A 26 -8.58 -28.71 13.86
CA GLN A 26 -10.02 -28.85 13.63
C GLN A 26 -10.58 -27.65 12.87
N LEU A 27 -10.16 -26.44 13.24
CA LEU A 27 -10.52 -25.22 12.52
C LEU A 27 -10.03 -25.28 11.05
N ALA A 28 -8.82 -25.79 10.80
CA ALA A 28 -8.28 -25.90 9.44
C ALA A 28 -9.15 -26.81 8.56
N LYS A 29 -9.56 -27.96 9.10
CA LYS A 29 -10.48 -28.89 8.41
C LYS A 29 -11.85 -28.27 8.18
N ARG A 30 -12.43 -27.62 9.20
CA ARG A 30 -13.77 -27.02 9.11
C ARG A 30 -13.86 -25.90 8.08
N PHE A 31 -12.87 -25.02 8.06
CA PHE A 31 -12.83 -23.89 7.12
C PHE A 31 -12.15 -24.25 5.78
N LYS A 32 -11.74 -25.51 5.59
CA LYS A 32 -11.03 -26.00 4.38
C LYS A 32 -9.81 -25.15 4.02
N VAL A 33 -9.06 -24.71 5.03
CA VAL A 33 -7.84 -23.92 4.88
C VAL A 33 -6.63 -24.70 5.38
N SER A 34 -5.43 -24.27 4.99
CA SER A 34 -4.19 -24.89 5.49
C SER A 34 -3.95 -24.58 6.98
N LEU A 35 -3.27 -25.48 7.66
CA LEU A 35 -2.86 -25.27 9.06
C LEU A 35 -1.94 -24.05 9.18
N SER A 36 -1.03 -23.88 8.23
CA SER A 36 -0.13 -22.71 8.17
C SER A 36 -0.91 -21.40 8.14
N PHE A 37 -1.96 -21.32 7.31
CA PHE A 37 -2.82 -20.13 7.24
C PHE A 37 -3.46 -19.81 8.60
N ILE A 38 -3.99 -20.82 9.30
CA ILE A 38 -4.56 -20.62 10.63
C ILE A 38 -3.50 -20.16 11.64
N ARG A 39 -2.32 -20.77 11.61
CA ARG A 39 -1.22 -20.42 12.52
C ARG A 39 -0.77 -18.97 12.30
N ASP A 40 -0.61 -18.56 11.04
CA ASP A 40 -0.24 -17.20 10.67
C ASP A 40 -1.33 -16.19 11.04
N LEU A 41 -2.60 -16.53 10.81
CA LEU A 41 -3.75 -15.70 11.19
C LEU A 41 -3.83 -15.50 12.71
N MET A 42 -3.64 -16.57 13.49
CA MET A 42 -3.65 -16.50 14.95
C MET A 42 -2.44 -15.73 15.50
N ARG A 43 -1.26 -15.88 14.89
CA ARG A 43 -0.08 -15.08 15.26
C ARG A 43 -0.37 -13.60 15.04
N HIS A 44 -0.86 -13.23 13.86
CA HIS A 44 -1.25 -11.85 13.53
C HIS A 44 -2.32 -11.31 14.48
N TYR A 45 -3.32 -12.13 14.84
CA TYR A 45 -4.37 -11.73 15.77
C TYR A 45 -3.82 -11.48 17.19
N ARG A 46 -2.90 -12.31 17.67
CA ARG A 46 -2.25 -12.11 18.98
C ARG A 46 -1.35 -10.88 19.03
N GLU A 47 -0.68 -10.57 17.92
CA GLU A 47 0.25 -9.43 17.83
C GLU A 47 -0.47 -8.09 17.64
N THR A 48 -1.57 -8.08 16.88
CA THR A 48 -2.25 -6.83 16.48
C THR A 48 -3.62 -6.62 17.10
N GLY A 49 -4.24 -7.66 17.66
CA GLY A 49 -5.63 -7.64 18.13
C GLY A 49 -6.65 -7.43 17.02
N THR A 50 -6.26 -7.50 15.74
CA THR A 50 -7.14 -7.20 14.61
C THR A 50 -7.22 -8.37 13.64
N VAL A 51 -8.43 -8.59 13.12
CA VAL A 51 -8.73 -9.60 12.08
C VAL A 51 -8.56 -9.03 10.67
N GLN A 52 -8.44 -7.70 10.56
CA GLN A 52 -8.28 -7.05 9.29
C GLN A 52 -6.97 -7.52 8.62
N PRO A 53 -7.01 -7.79 7.30
CA PRO A 53 -5.78 -7.90 6.53
C PRO A 53 -4.90 -6.70 6.90
N LYS A 54 -3.60 -6.95 7.10
CA LYS A 54 -2.63 -5.86 7.02
C LYS A 54 -2.98 -5.08 5.75
N PRO A 55 -3.24 -3.76 5.83
CA PRO A 55 -3.63 -3.01 4.65
C PRO A 55 -2.62 -3.36 3.57
N TYR A 56 -3.12 -3.73 2.39
CA TYR A 56 -2.27 -4.04 1.25
C TYR A 56 -1.39 -2.80 1.08
N GLY A 57 -0.15 -2.89 1.55
CA GLY A 57 0.78 -1.77 1.63
C GLY A 57 1.17 -1.48 0.21
N GLY A 58 0.33 -0.67 -0.45
CA GLY A 58 0.50 -0.26 -1.83
C GLY A 58 1.81 0.48 -1.96
N GLY A 59 2.83 -0.25 -2.42
CA GLY A 59 4.12 0.28 -2.82
C GLY A 59 5.04 0.60 -1.64
N ALA A 60 6.33 0.46 -1.92
CA ALA A 60 7.43 0.81 -1.03
C ALA A 60 7.21 2.14 -0.30
N VAL A 61 7.71 2.21 0.94
CA VAL A 61 7.89 3.45 1.71
C VAL A 61 8.29 4.55 0.73
N ALA A 62 7.45 5.58 0.59
CA ALA A 62 7.70 6.65 -0.35
C ALA A 62 9.09 7.21 -0.05
N LYS A 63 10.02 7.11 -1.02
CA LYS A 63 11.32 7.81 -0.93
C LYS A 63 11.14 9.32 -0.70
N LEU A 64 9.93 9.82 -0.98
CA LEU A 64 9.48 11.17 -0.68
C LEU A 64 8.94 11.25 0.76
N GLY A 65 9.69 11.92 1.63
CA GLY A 65 9.27 12.21 3.00
C GLY A 65 8.07 13.15 3.06
N LYS A 66 7.41 13.22 4.23
CA LYS A 66 6.24 14.11 4.46
C LYS A 66 6.53 15.58 4.16
N GLU A 67 7.78 16.01 4.27
CA GLU A 67 8.24 17.38 4.00
C GLU A 67 8.36 17.69 2.50
N GLN A 68 8.54 16.67 1.67
CA GLN A 68 8.78 16.83 0.23
C GLN A 68 7.47 16.81 -0.59
N LEU A 69 6.42 16.18 -0.08
CA LEU A 69 5.09 16.19 -0.68
C LEU A 69 4.49 17.59 -0.90
N PRO A 70 4.52 18.53 0.07
CA PRO A 70 3.99 19.87 -0.15
C PRO A 70 4.80 20.68 -1.16
N ILE A 71 6.12 20.42 -1.28
CA ILE A 71 6.98 21.07 -2.28
C ILE A 71 6.58 20.63 -3.69
N ILE A 72 6.34 19.33 -3.88
CA ILE A 72 5.82 18.80 -5.15
C ILE A 72 4.44 19.39 -5.47
N ALA A 73 3.55 19.47 -4.47
CA ALA A 73 2.24 20.07 -4.67
C ALA A 73 2.35 21.53 -5.14
N ALA A 74 3.18 22.34 -4.49
CA ALA A 74 3.41 23.74 -4.84
C ALA A 74 3.97 23.89 -6.26
N LEU A 75 4.97 23.08 -6.63
CA LEU A 75 5.56 23.07 -7.97
C LEU A 75 4.54 22.72 -9.06
N VAL A 76 3.71 21.70 -8.82
CA VAL A 76 2.69 21.25 -9.76
C VAL A 76 1.55 22.27 -9.87
N THR A 77 1.14 22.90 -8.77
CA THR A 77 0.10 23.95 -8.82
C THR A 77 0.58 25.22 -9.50
N ALA A 78 1.88 25.54 -9.41
CA ALA A 78 2.45 26.69 -10.09
C ALA A 78 2.53 26.49 -11.60
N GLN A 79 2.74 25.25 -12.06
CA GLN A 79 2.82 24.90 -13.49
C GLN A 79 2.20 23.52 -13.75
N PRO A 80 0.87 23.44 -13.90
CA PRO A 80 0.18 22.17 -14.17
C PRO A 80 0.52 21.58 -15.56
N ASP A 81 1.01 22.41 -16.49
CA ASP A 81 1.36 22.02 -17.86
C ASP A 81 2.82 21.57 -18.04
N ALA A 82 3.64 21.63 -16.97
CA ALA A 82 5.05 21.22 -17.04
C ALA A 82 5.18 19.71 -17.27
N PHE A 83 6.22 19.28 -17.98
CA PHE A 83 6.46 17.85 -18.18
C PHE A 83 7.01 17.21 -16.90
N LEU A 84 6.68 15.94 -16.64
CA LEU A 84 7.15 15.22 -15.44
C LEU A 84 8.68 15.22 -15.28
N LYS A 85 9.43 15.20 -16.39
CA LYS A 85 10.89 15.26 -16.36
C LYS A 85 11.39 16.62 -15.85
N GLU A 86 10.77 17.70 -16.30
CA GLU A 86 11.07 19.06 -15.84
C GLU A 86 10.72 19.23 -14.36
N LEU A 87 9.63 18.62 -13.91
CA LEU A 87 9.27 18.60 -12.49
C LEU A 87 10.30 17.84 -11.65
N CYS A 88 10.83 16.70 -12.13
CA CYS A 88 11.92 15.98 -11.47
C CYS A 88 13.17 16.83 -11.34
N GLU A 89 13.60 17.48 -12.43
CA GLU A 89 14.79 18.33 -12.46
C GLU A 89 14.65 19.54 -11.51
N ARG A 90 13.50 20.21 -11.52
CA ARG A 90 13.23 21.34 -10.62
C ARG A 90 13.11 20.92 -9.16
N PHE A 91 12.50 19.77 -8.91
CA PHE A 91 12.41 19.22 -7.57
C PHE A 91 13.81 18.91 -7.02
N ALA A 92 14.69 18.33 -7.84
CA ALA A 92 16.10 18.12 -7.48
C ALA A 92 16.85 19.44 -7.24
N GLN A 93 16.60 20.48 -8.04
CA GLN A 93 17.21 21.81 -7.83
C GLN A 93 16.74 22.47 -6.51
N GLN A 94 15.48 22.31 -6.12
CA GLN A 94 14.94 22.94 -4.91
C GLN A 94 15.24 22.16 -3.62
N THR A 95 15.24 20.83 -3.68
CA THR A 95 15.38 19.98 -2.48
C THR A 95 16.71 19.26 -2.40
N GLY A 96 17.52 19.27 -3.47
CA GLY A 96 18.74 18.47 -3.58
C GLY A 96 18.47 16.96 -3.74
N VAL A 97 17.21 16.54 -3.87
CA VAL A 97 16.83 15.12 -3.92
C VAL A 97 16.40 14.73 -5.34
N GLU A 98 17.17 13.83 -5.93
CA GLU A 98 16.85 13.25 -7.24
C GLU A 98 15.72 12.22 -7.13
N VAL A 99 14.68 12.41 -7.93
CA VAL A 99 13.54 11.49 -7.99
C VAL A 99 13.28 11.07 -9.43
N SER A 100 12.99 9.79 -9.63
CA SER A 100 12.62 9.28 -10.95
C SER A 100 11.26 9.79 -11.41
N VAL A 101 11.06 9.86 -12.72
CA VAL A 101 9.77 10.22 -13.35
C VAL A 101 8.62 9.38 -12.80
N SER A 102 8.83 8.08 -12.59
CA SER A 102 7.84 7.18 -11.99
C SER A 102 7.48 7.56 -10.55
N THR A 103 8.46 8.02 -9.76
CA THR A 103 8.24 8.48 -8.38
C THR A 103 7.47 9.79 -8.36
N MET A 104 7.81 10.72 -9.25
CA MET A 104 7.11 11.99 -9.42
C MET A 104 5.66 11.76 -9.87
N GLN A 105 5.44 10.88 -10.86
CA GLN A 105 4.11 10.50 -11.31
C GLN A 105 3.25 9.91 -10.19
N GLN A 106 3.82 9.05 -9.35
CA GLN A 106 3.11 8.49 -8.19
C GLN A 106 2.75 9.57 -7.16
N ALA A 107 3.64 10.52 -6.92
CA ALA A 107 3.38 11.64 -6.00
C ALA A 107 2.26 12.55 -6.53
N VAL A 108 2.31 12.91 -7.81
CA VAL A 108 1.28 13.68 -8.51
C VAL A 108 -0.09 12.96 -8.46
N CYS A 109 -0.12 11.66 -8.74
CA CYS A 109 -1.35 10.85 -8.61
C CYS A 109 -1.89 10.80 -7.18
N LYS A 110 -1.02 10.71 -6.16
CA LYS A 110 -1.44 10.75 -4.75
C LYS A 110 -2.05 12.10 -4.37
N LEU A 111 -1.53 13.19 -4.94
CA LEU A 111 -2.02 14.55 -4.74
C LEU A 111 -3.27 14.87 -5.60
N LYS A 112 -3.74 13.92 -6.43
CA LYS A 112 -4.85 14.09 -7.39
C LYS A 112 -4.64 15.26 -8.37
N LEU A 113 -3.39 15.59 -8.69
CA LEU A 113 -3.05 16.65 -9.64
C LEU A 113 -2.88 16.05 -11.05
N SER A 114 -3.29 16.78 -12.09
CA SER A 114 -3.09 16.40 -13.49
C SER A 114 -1.84 17.09 -14.03
N VAL A 115 -0.91 16.31 -14.57
CA VAL A 115 0.31 16.82 -15.21
C VAL A 115 0.43 16.18 -16.59
N LYS A 116 0.96 16.94 -17.55
CA LYS A 116 1.22 16.47 -18.91
C LYS A 116 2.30 15.38 -18.91
N LYS A 117 1.99 14.23 -19.51
CA LYS A 117 2.93 13.11 -19.67
C LYS A 117 3.60 13.21 -21.04
N ASN A 118 4.93 13.27 -21.08
CA ASN A 118 5.65 12.78 -22.26
C ASN A 118 5.90 11.29 -22.06
N THR A 119 5.15 10.48 -22.79
CA THR A 119 5.53 9.09 -23.04
C THR A 119 6.60 9.08 -24.12
N ASP A 120 7.86 9.19 -23.70
CA ASP A 120 8.98 8.68 -24.49
C ASP A 120 9.54 7.47 -23.72
N CYS A 121 9.08 6.29 -24.13
CA CYS A 121 9.71 5.03 -23.75
C CYS A 121 10.84 4.75 -24.75
N GLY A 122 12.07 4.69 -24.24
CA GLY A 122 13.13 3.84 -24.77
C GLY A 122 13.37 2.72 -23.79
#